data_AF-A0A5J5GHC5-F1
#
_entry.id   AF-A0A5J5GHC5-F1
#
_cell.length_a   1.000
_cell.length_b   1.000
_cell.length_c   1.000
_cell.angle_alpha   90.00
_cell.angle_beta   90.00
_cell.angle_gamma   90.00
#
_symmetry.space_group_name_H-M   'P 1'
#
loop_
_entity.id
_entity.type
_entity.pdbx_description
1 polymer ?
#
loop_
_entity_poly.entity_id
_entity_poly.type
_entity_poly.pdbx_seq_one_letter_code
_entity_poly.pdbx_strand_id
1 'polypeptide(L)'
;MALKLIVAVAIAFLYVLLDRGLAPFLGKRSPATIYVWAAGLLLLTFAVRGNYVFRLPEGTGSVIGLFSAVLAVNLLIARYSGYRPAGALNRFNFAVVYPVFEEIAFRGLILPLLAEAAFLAKTVRIPGIGELNGAILLTAFLFAVSHLQYYRLNRQSIVFMAFAFSEAAVFYSQGNGGNREHGKNAQDT
;
A
#
# COMPACT_ATOMS: atom_id res chain seq x y z
N MET A 1 -16.63 -4.72 -13.54
CA MET A 1 -16.90 -3.90 -12.33
C MET A 1 -16.77 -4.72 -11.06
N ALA A 2 -17.67 -5.68 -10.79
CA ALA A 2 -17.55 -6.61 -9.66
C ALA A 2 -16.20 -7.36 -9.65
N LEU A 3 -15.73 -7.79 -10.82
CA LEU A 3 -14.41 -8.41 -10.98
C LEU A 3 -13.26 -7.56 -10.43
N LYS A 4 -13.27 -6.23 -10.67
CA LYS A 4 -12.20 -5.34 -10.20
C LYS A 4 -12.19 -5.20 -8.67
N LEU A 5 -13.37 -5.14 -8.06
CA LEU A 5 -13.51 -5.15 -6.60
C LEU A 5 -13.05 -6.49 -6.01
N ILE A 6 -13.43 -7.61 -6.63
CA ILE A 6 -13.00 -8.95 -6.21
C ILE A 6 -11.48 -9.06 -6.30
N VAL A 7 -10.87 -8.62 -7.40
CA VAL A 7 -9.41 -8.62 -7.56
C VAL A 7 -8.74 -7.69 -6.53
N ALA A 8 -9.28 -6.50 -6.28
CA ALA A 8 -8.74 -5.58 -5.27
C ALA A 8 -8.74 -6.21 -3.87
N VAL A 9 -9.86 -6.86 -3.48
CA VAL A 9 -9.95 -7.60 -2.22
C VAL A 9 -8.98 -8.78 -2.22
N ALA A 10 -8.89 -9.54 -3.32
CA ALA A 10 -7.96 -10.66 -3.41
C ALA A 10 -6.49 -10.23 -3.25
N ILE A 11 -6.10 -9.09 -3.85
CA ILE A 11 -4.76 -8.50 -3.69
C ILE A 11 -4.55 -8.06 -2.24
N ALA A 12 -5.52 -7.37 -1.63
CA ALA A 12 -5.41 -6.88 -0.25
C ALA A 12 -5.21 -8.02 0.76
N PHE A 13 -5.76 -9.21 0.49
CA PHE A 13 -5.63 -10.41 1.32
C PHE A 13 -4.68 -11.47 0.76
N LEU A 14 -3.90 -11.15 -0.28
CA LEU A 14 -3.04 -12.11 -0.98
C LEU A 14 -2.01 -12.74 -0.04
N TYR A 15 -1.44 -11.96 0.88
CA TYR A 15 -0.49 -12.48 1.86
C TYR A 15 -1.09 -13.61 2.71
N VAL A 16 -2.31 -13.43 3.24
CA VAL A 16 -2.99 -14.46 4.03
C VAL A 16 -3.36 -15.68 3.20
N LEU A 17 -3.78 -15.47 1.95
CA LEU A 17 -4.07 -16.58 1.05
C LEU A 17 -2.82 -17.42 0.79
N LEU A 18 -1.67 -16.77 0.56
CA LEU A 18 -0.39 -17.44 0.38
C LEU A 18 0.11 -18.10 1.66
N ASP A 19 0.04 -17.43 2.82
CA ASP A 19 0.47 -18.01 4.11
C ASP A 19 -0.32 -19.29 4.42
N ARG A 20 -1.63 -19.30 4.18
CA ARG A 20 -2.48 -20.49 4.38
C ARG A 20 -2.23 -21.56 3.33
N GLY A 21 -2.07 -21.19 2.06
CA GLY A 21 -1.87 -22.13 0.95
C GLY A 21 -0.50 -22.80 0.97
N LEU A 22 0.54 -22.06 1.39
CA LEU A 22 1.92 -22.55 1.46
C LEU A 22 2.29 -23.14 2.82
N ALA A 23 1.43 -23.00 3.85
CA ALA A 23 1.66 -23.57 5.16
C ALA A 23 2.05 -25.07 5.17
N PRO A 24 1.49 -25.95 4.30
CA PRO A 24 1.91 -27.35 4.24
C PRO A 24 3.37 -27.55 3.79
N PHE A 25 3.92 -26.61 3.03
CA PHE A 25 5.26 -26.72 2.41
C PHE A 25 6.32 -25.93 3.18
N LEU A 26 5.97 -24.73 3.64
CA LEU A 26 6.91 -23.77 4.25
C LEU A 26 6.74 -23.62 5.76
N GLY A 27 5.67 -24.18 6.33
CA GLY A 27 5.24 -23.93 7.69
C GLY A 27 4.41 -22.63 7.83
N LYS A 28 3.59 -22.55 8.88
CA LYS A 28 2.76 -21.36 9.15
C LYS A 28 3.65 -20.15 9.49
N ARG A 29 3.35 -18.98 8.91
CA ARG A 29 4.08 -17.72 9.15
C ARG A 29 5.58 -17.82 8.84
N SER A 30 5.93 -18.61 7.82
CA SER A 30 7.31 -18.71 7.36
C SER A 30 7.81 -17.36 6.84
N PRO A 31 9.04 -16.93 7.18
CA PRO A 31 9.65 -15.76 6.56
C PRO A 31 9.74 -15.88 5.04
N ALA A 32 9.74 -17.09 4.47
CA ALA A 32 9.73 -17.29 3.02
C ALA A 32 8.44 -16.76 2.35
N THR A 33 7.31 -16.78 3.05
CA THR A 33 6.00 -16.35 2.52
C THR A 33 6.03 -14.87 2.11
N ILE A 34 6.77 -14.01 2.83
CA ILE A 34 6.85 -12.58 2.49
C ILE A 34 7.52 -12.37 1.12
N TYR A 35 8.52 -13.19 0.79
CA TYR A 35 9.25 -13.08 -0.47
C TYR A 35 8.45 -13.64 -1.64
N VAL A 36 7.69 -14.71 -1.41
CA VAL A 36 6.75 -15.22 -2.42
C VAL A 36 5.63 -14.21 -2.68
N TRP A 37 5.09 -13.59 -1.63
CA TRP A 37 4.10 -12.52 -1.76
C TRP A 37 4.67 -11.30 -2.51
N ALA A 38 5.86 -10.84 -2.14
CA ALA A 38 6.57 -9.77 -2.81
C ALA A 38 6.80 -10.04 -4.30
N ALA A 39 7.31 -11.24 -4.64
CA ALA A 39 7.49 -11.65 -6.03
C ALA A 39 6.16 -11.71 -6.79
N GLY A 40 5.12 -12.24 -6.17
CA GLY A 40 3.77 -12.26 -6.74
C GLY A 40 3.23 -10.88 -7.04
N LEU A 41 3.38 -9.92 -6.12
CA LEU A 41 2.98 -8.52 -6.35
C LEU A 41 3.75 -7.90 -7.51
N LEU A 42 5.06 -8.09 -7.58
CA LEU A 42 5.88 -7.60 -8.70
C LEU A 42 5.42 -8.17 -10.03
N LEU A 43 5.10 -9.47 -10.11
CA LEU A 43 4.56 -10.06 -11.33
C LEU A 43 3.20 -9.46 -11.71
N LEU A 44 2.34 -9.19 -10.73
CA LEU A 44 1.03 -8.56 -10.97
C LEU A 44 1.14 -7.12 -11.49
N THR A 45 2.23 -6.40 -11.20
CA THR A 45 2.42 -5.04 -11.73
C THR A 45 2.42 -4.98 -13.25
N PHE A 46 2.89 -6.02 -13.94
CA PHE A 46 2.87 -6.09 -15.40
C PHE A 46 1.45 -6.20 -15.97
N ALA A 47 0.47 -6.66 -15.17
CA ALA A 47 -0.92 -6.79 -15.60
C ALA A 47 -1.75 -5.50 -15.38
N VAL A 48 -1.29 -4.56 -14.53
CA VAL A 48 -2.02 -3.33 -14.21
C VAL A 48 -1.45 -2.16 -14.99
N ARG A 49 -2.24 -1.61 -15.93
CA ARG A 49 -1.83 -0.44 -16.72
C ARG A 49 -1.84 0.83 -15.86
N GLY A 50 -0.91 1.73 -16.12
CA GLY A 50 -0.86 3.04 -15.45
C GLY A 50 -0.36 3.01 -13.99
N ASN A 51 0.19 1.88 -13.52
CA ASN A 51 0.87 1.84 -12.24
C ASN A 51 2.16 2.69 -12.26
N TYR A 52 2.58 3.18 -11.09
CA TYR A 52 3.80 3.97 -10.94
C TYR A 52 4.95 3.17 -10.30
N VAL A 53 4.81 1.85 -10.13
CA VAL A 53 5.76 1.04 -9.34
C VAL A 53 7.19 1.10 -9.92
N PHE A 54 7.32 1.18 -11.24
CA PHE A 54 8.61 1.29 -11.93
C PHE A 54 9.00 2.72 -12.30
N ARG A 55 8.27 3.74 -11.84
CA ARG A 55 8.58 5.15 -12.09
C ARG A 55 9.39 5.71 -10.93
N LEU A 56 10.52 6.34 -11.26
CA LEU A 56 11.30 7.08 -10.27
C LEU A 56 10.54 8.36 -9.85
N PRO A 57 10.40 8.64 -8.54
CA PRO A 57 9.85 9.89 -8.08
C PRO A 57 10.72 11.08 -8.51
N GLU A 58 10.10 12.15 -8.96
CA GLU A 58 10.79 13.43 -9.17
C GLU A 58 11.31 13.96 -7.82
N GLY A 59 12.48 14.61 -7.84
CA GLY A 59 13.08 15.15 -6.62
C GLY A 59 13.62 14.11 -5.64
N THR A 60 13.80 12.85 -6.05
CA THR A 60 14.38 11.78 -5.20
C THR A 60 15.66 12.22 -4.49
N GLY A 61 16.55 12.95 -5.18
CA GLY A 61 17.80 13.45 -4.60
C GLY A 61 17.61 14.38 -3.40
N SER A 62 16.52 15.16 -3.37
CA SER A 62 16.24 16.12 -2.30
C SER A 62 15.65 15.47 -1.05
N VAL A 63 15.03 14.29 -1.19
CA VAL A 63 14.30 13.62 -0.10
C VAL A 63 15.01 12.36 0.41
N ILE A 64 15.99 11.82 -0.33
CA ILE A 64 16.63 10.55 0.01
C ILE A 64 17.36 10.57 1.36
N GLY A 65 17.97 11.71 1.72
CA GLY A 65 18.63 11.88 3.01
C GLY A 65 17.64 11.81 4.17
N LEU A 66 16.52 12.54 4.06
CA LEU A 66 15.46 12.52 5.06
C LEU A 66 14.80 11.13 5.16
N PHE A 67 14.51 10.51 4.02
CA PHE A 67 13.95 9.16 3.96
C PHE A 67 14.88 8.15 4.64
N SER A 68 16.18 8.20 4.37
CA SER A 68 17.18 7.32 4.98
C SER A 68 17.25 7.50 6.50
N ALA A 69 17.17 8.75 6.99
CA ALA A 69 17.14 9.05 8.42
C ALA A 69 15.89 8.48 9.10
N VAL A 70 14.71 8.69 8.49
CA VAL A 70 13.44 8.13 8.99
C VAL A 70 13.49 6.60 9.01
N LEU A 71 14.02 5.98 7.96
CA LEU A 71 14.16 4.52 7.87
C LEU A 71 15.09 3.97 8.96
N ALA A 72 16.24 4.62 9.19
CA ALA A 72 17.17 4.24 10.23
C ALA A 72 16.54 4.33 11.62
N VAL A 73 15.82 5.43 11.91
CA VAL A 73 15.07 5.60 13.16
C VAL A 73 14.00 4.52 13.31
N ASN A 74 13.25 4.22 12.25
CA ASN A 74 12.25 3.15 12.28
C ASN A 74 12.86 1.78 12.57
N LEU A 75 14.01 1.44 11.98
CA LEU A 75 14.72 0.18 12.28
C LEU A 75 15.18 0.09 13.75
N LEU A 76 15.57 1.23 14.35
CA LEU A 76 15.98 1.31 15.75
C LEU A 76 14.80 1.23 16.73
N ILE A 77 13.67 1.84 16.38
CA ILE A 77 12.46 1.87 17.22
C ILE A 77 11.61 0.60 17.04
N ALA A 78 11.72 -0.10 15.90
CA ALA A 78 10.95 -1.30 15.60
C ALA A 78 11.03 -2.38 16.70
N ARG A 79 12.15 -2.47 17.43
CA ARG A 79 12.33 -3.38 18.58
C ARG A 79 11.40 -3.08 19.76
N TYR A 80 10.94 -1.84 19.89
CA TYR A 80 10.00 -1.39 20.91
C TYR A 80 8.56 -1.32 20.39
N SER A 81 8.33 -1.64 19.11
CA SER A 81 6.99 -1.68 18.55
C SER A 81 6.16 -2.80 19.20
N GLY A 82 4.84 -2.64 19.23
CA GLY A 82 3.93 -3.67 19.73
C GLY A 82 4.06 -5.02 19.01
N TYR A 83 4.65 -5.03 17.80
CA TYR A 83 4.90 -6.23 17.01
C TYR A 83 6.14 -7.01 17.44
N ARG A 84 7.07 -6.39 18.19
CA ARG A 84 8.33 -6.98 18.70
C ARG A 84 9.00 -7.97 17.72
N PRO A 85 9.32 -7.56 16.48
CA PRO A 85 10.02 -8.44 15.54
C PRO A 85 11.35 -8.92 16.14
N ALA A 86 11.46 -10.23 16.40
CA ALA A 86 12.65 -10.85 16.96
C ALA A 86 13.62 -11.28 15.85
N GLY A 87 14.89 -10.89 15.97
CA GLY A 87 15.93 -11.15 14.97
C GLY A 87 16.13 -10.00 13.96
N ALA A 88 17.28 -9.97 13.29
CA ALA A 88 17.61 -8.92 12.33
C ALA A 88 16.74 -9.00 11.07
N LEU A 89 16.53 -10.21 10.53
CA LEU A 89 15.73 -10.44 9.33
C LEU A 89 14.27 -10.02 9.50
N ASN A 90 13.65 -10.36 10.64
CA ASN A 90 12.26 -9.99 10.90
C ASN A 90 12.10 -8.48 11.11
N ARG A 91 13.09 -7.80 11.71
CA ARG A 91 13.10 -6.33 11.82
C ARG A 91 13.21 -5.67 10.46
N PHE A 92 14.09 -6.16 9.60
CA PHE A 92 14.22 -5.68 8.23
C PHE A 92 12.93 -5.90 7.45
N ASN A 93 12.35 -7.10 7.53
CA ASN A 93 11.08 -7.42 6.87
C ASN A 93 9.95 -6.50 7.34
N PHE A 94 9.85 -6.27 8.65
CA PHE A 94 8.86 -5.39 9.25
C PHE A 94 9.02 -3.92 8.85
N ALA A 95 10.24 -3.38 8.90
CA ALA A 95 10.47 -1.95 8.70
C ALA A 95 10.67 -1.55 7.23
N VAL A 96 11.01 -2.49 6.36
CA VAL A 96 11.38 -2.22 4.96
C VAL A 96 10.50 -3.01 4.00
N VAL A 97 10.53 -4.34 4.08
CA VAL A 97 9.89 -5.19 3.08
C VAL A 97 8.37 -5.00 3.08
N TYR A 98 7.71 -5.14 4.24
CA TYR A 98 6.27 -4.95 4.34
C TYR A 98 5.81 -3.57 3.84
N PRO A 99 6.33 -2.44 4.35
CA PRO A 99 5.91 -1.11 3.88
C PRO A 99 6.09 -0.91 2.37
N VAL A 100 7.22 -1.35 1.81
CA VAL A 100 7.48 -1.21 0.36
C VAL A 100 6.46 -2.02 -0.46
N PHE A 101 6.21 -3.27 -0.08
CA PHE A 101 5.29 -4.12 -0.84
C PHE A 101 3.82 -3.79 -0.55
N GLU A 102 3.49 -3.20 0.60
CA GLU A 102 2.18 -2.63 0.87
C GLU A 102 1.90 -1.41 -0.02
N GLU A 103 2.87 -0.50 -0.21
CA GLU A 103 2.75 0.60 -1.16
C GLU A 103 2.53 0.09 -2.60
N ILE A 104 3.26 -0.95 -3.01
CA ILE A 104 3.06 -1.60 -4.32
C ILE A 104 1.64 -2.20 -4.42
N ALA A 105 1.19 -2.93 -3.40
CA ALA A 105 -0.11 -3.58 -3.42
C ALA A 105 -1.27 -2.58 -3.44
N PHE A 106 -1.28 -1.64 -2.50
CA PHE A 106 -2.43 -0.76 -2.29
C PHE A 106 -2.43 0.41 -3.25
N ARG A 107 -1.30 1.11 -3.36
CA ARG A 107 -1.23 2.32 -4.16
C ARG A 107 -0.76 2.02 -5.58
N GLY A 108 0.12 1.04 -5.78
CA GLY A 108 0.58 0.61 -7.11
C GLY A 108 -0.41 -0.25 -7.90
N LEU A 109 -1.17 -1.14 -7.25
CA LEU A 109 -2.09 -2.08 -7.94
C LEU A 109 -3.56 -1.77 -7.68
N ILE A 110 -3.98 -1.76 -6.41
CA ILE A 110 -5.40 -1.64 -6.03
C ILE A 110 -5.98 -0.28 -6.43
N LEU A 111 -5.28 0.82 -6.13
CA LEU A 111 -5.78 2.16 -6.41
C LEU A 111 -6.02 2.40 -7.92
N PRO A 112 -5.07 2.13 -8.84
CA PRO A 112 -5.33 2.24 -10.28
C PRO A 112 -6.48 1.34 -10.74
N LEU A 113 -6.52 0.10 -10.26
CA LEU A 113 -7.59 -0.85 -10.59
C LEU A 113 -8.98 -0.33 -10.20
N LEU A 114 -9.10 0.29 -9.02
CA LEU A 114 -10.35 0.87 -8.54
C LEU A 114 -10.66 2.23 -9.20
N ALA A 115 -9.66 3.02 -9.54
CA ALA A 115 -9.81 4.33 -10.19
C ALA A 115 -10.42 4.21 -11.60
N GLU A 116 -10.22 3.09 -12.29
CA GLU A 116 -10.89 2.81 -13.56
C GLU A 116 -12.41 2.58 -13.44
N ALA A 117 -12.96 2.45 -12.23
CA ALA A 117 -14.41 2.33 -12.02
C ALA A 117 -15.04 3.73 -11.96
N ALA A 118 -15.83 4.09 -12.98
CA ALA A 118 -16.37 5.44 -13.16
C ALA A 118 -17.11 6.02 -11.93
N PHE A 119 -17.83 5.21 -11.17
CA PHE A 119 -18.54 5.65 -9.96
C PHE A 119 -17.61 6.00 -8.79
N LEU A 120 -16.42 5.40 -8.74
CA LEU A 120 -15.38 5.68 -7.74
C LEU A 120 -14.48 6.84 -8.15
N ALA A 121 -14.51 7.24 -9.43
CA ALA A 121 -13.67 8.30 -9.99
C ALA A 121 -14.17 9.72 -9.68
N LYS A 122 -15.41 9.88 -9.18
CA LYS A 122 -15.95 11.19 -8.81
C LYS A 122 -15.11 11.78 -7.69
N THR A 123 -14.49 12.92 -7.97
CA THR A 123 -13.48 13.53 -7.11
C THR A 123 -14.07 14.74 -6.39
N VAL A 124 -13.73 14.89 -5.11
CA VAL A 124 -14.01 16.05 -4.28
C VAL A 124 -12.67 16.61 -3.83
N ARG A 125 -12.43 17.89 -4.10
CA ARG A 125 -11.22 18.58 -3.66
C ARG A 125 -11.45 19.16 -2.26
N ILE A 126 -10.59 18.81 -1.32
CA ILE A 126 -10.62 19.34 0.05
C ILE A 126 -9.39 20.23 0.24
N PRO A 127 -9.56 21.52 0.58
CA PRO A 127 -8.44 22.40 0.89
C PRO A 127 -7.54 21.82 1.98
N GLY A 128 -6.22 21.82 1.74
CA GLY A 128 -5.22 21.29 2.67
C GLY A 128 -5.03 19.77 2.67
N ILE A 129 -5.93 18.99 2.05
CA ILE A 129 -5.83 17.52 2.00
C ILE A 129 -5.50 17.05 0.58
N GLY A 130 -6.23 17.52 -0.44
CA GLY A 130 -6.02 17.11 -1.83
C GLY A 130 -7.30 16.65 -2.52
N GLU A 131 -7.15 15.78 -3.51
CA GLU A 131 -8.25 15.18 -4.27
C GLU A 131 -8.68 13.86 -3.66
N LEU A 132 -9.90 13.79 -3.14
CA LEU A 132 -10.47 12.59 -2.56
C LEU A 132 -11.51 11.99 -3.51
N ASN A 133 -11.48 10.69 -3.71
CA ASN A 133 -12.49 9.98 -4.48
C ASN A 133 -12.80 8.61 -3.85
N GLY A 134 -13.82 7.93 -4.38
CA GLY A 134 -14.24 6.62 -3.86
C GLY A 134 -13.15 5.56 -3.96
N ALA A 135 -12.28 5.63 -4.97
CA ALA A 135 -11.19 4.67 -5.15
C ALA A 135 -10.12 4.84 -4.05
N ILE A 136 -9.79 6.08 -3.70
CA ILE A 136 -8.87 6.41 -2.60
C ILE A 136 -9.45 5.91 -1.27
N LEU A 137 -10.72 6.25 -0.98
CA LEU A 137 -11.38 5.84 0.26
C LEU A 137 -11.47 4.32 0.39
N LEU A 138 -11.82 3.63 -0.69
CA LEU A 138 -11.90 2.17 -0.68
C LEU A 138 -10.51 1.52 -0.56
N THR A 139 -9.49 2.07 -1.20
CA THR A 139 -8.10 1.58 -1.06
C THR A 139 -7.61 1.77 0.37
N ALA A 140 -7.81 2.96 0.96
CA ALA A 140 -7.46 3.25 2.35
C ALA A 140 -8.22 2.34 3.33
N PHE A 141 -9.49 2.04 3.05
CA PHE A 141 -10.28 1.10 3.83
C PHE A 141 -9.73 -0.33 3.74
N LEU A 142 -9.42 -0.81 2.53
CA LEU A 142 -8.81 -2.13 2.34
C LEU A 142 -7.44 -2.24 3.03
N PHE A 143 -6.64 -1.16 3.00
CA PHE A 143 -5.37 -1.08 3.73
C PHE A 143 -5.57 -1.15 5.25
N ALA A 144 -6.55 -0.43 5.79
CA ALA A 144 -6.86 -0.53 7.20
C ALA A 144 -7.35 -1.93 7.60
N VAL A 145 -8.27 -2.52 6.84
CA VAL A 145 -8.83 -3.85 7.15
C VAL A 145 -7.79 -4.96 6.96
N SER A 146 -6.83 -4.83 6.04
CA SER A 146 -5.76 -5.82 5.88
C SER A 146 -4.90 -5.97 7.14
N HIS A 147 -4.86 -5.00 8.04
CA HIS A 147 -4.15 -5.13 9.32
C HIS A 147 -4.77 -6.20 10.24
N LEU A 148 -6.04 -6.57 10.05
CA LEU A 148 -6.66 -7.70 10.75
C LEU A 148 -6.04 -9.06 10.39
N GLN A 149 -5.20 -9.11 9.36
CA GLN A 149 -4.40 -10.28 9.03
C GLN A 149 -3.28 -10.49 10.06
N TYR A 150 -2.79 -9.41 10.65
CA TYR A 150 -1.73 -9.42 11.66
C TYR A 150 -2.27 -9.40 13.08
N TYR A 151 -3.47 -8.82 13.28
CA TYR A 151 -4.06 -8.59 14.61
C TYR A 151 -5.43 -9.24 14.81
N ARG A 152 -5.71 -9.61 16.06
CA ARG A 152 -7.09 -9.89 16.48
C ARG A 152 -7.86 -8.58 16.62
N LEU A 153 -9.14 -8.61 16.22
CA LEU A 153 -10.04 -7.48 16.38
C LEU A 153 -10.24 -7.19 17.88
N ASN A 154 -9.79 -6.02 18.32
CA ASN A 154 -10.00 -5.49 19.67
C ASN A 154 -9.99 -3.95 19.63
N ARG A 155 -10.22 -3.30 20.78
CA ARG A 155 -10.25 -1.83 20.86
C ARG A 155 -8.97 -1.17 20.33
N GLN A 156 -7.81 -1.75 20.64
CA GLN A 156 -6.52 -1.21 20.21
C GLN A 156 -6.31 -1.37 18.70
N SER A 157 -6.67 -2.53 18.13
CA SER A 157 -6.56 -2.77 16.69
C SER A 157 -7.49 -1.85 15.90
N ILE A 158 -8.70 -1.57 16.40
CA ILE A 158 -9.63 -0.62 15.77
C ILE A 158 -9.02 0.79 15.70
N VAL A 159 -8.36 1.24 16.77
CA VAL A 159 -7.66 2.52 16.78
C VAL A 159 -6.53 2.55 15.75
N PHE A 160 -5.72 1.49 15.67
CA PHE A 160 -4.67 1.39 14.65
C PHE A 160 -5.23 1.38 13.22
N MET A 161 -6.34 0.69 12.98
CA MET A 161 -7.03 0.68 11.70
C MET A 161 -7.56 2.08 11.34
N ALA A 162 -8.11 2.81 12.30
CA ALA A 162 -8.57 4.18 12.07
C ALA A 162 -7.42 5.13 11.72
N PHE A 163 -6.26 4.98 12.37
CA PHE A 163 -5.04 5.71 12.02
C PHE A 163 -4.56 5.35 10.61
N ALA A 164 -4.43 4.06 10.30
CA ALA A 164 -4.00 3.58 8.98
C ALA A 164 -4.94 4.05 7.86
N PHE A 165 -6.25 4.03 8.10
CA PHE A 165 -7.25 4.57 7.16
C PHE A 165 -7.04 6.07 6.92
N SER A 166 -6.89 6.85 7.99
CA SER A 166 -6.76 8.31 7.91
C SER A 166 -5.46 8.72 7.20
N GLU A 167 -4.36 8.08 7.57
CA GLU A 167 -3.05 8.30 6.95
C GLU A 167 -3.08 7.94 5.46
N ALA A 168 -3.60 6.76 5.11
CA ALA A 168 -3.72 6.32 3.73
C ALA A 168 -4.63 7.24 2.90
N ALA A 169 -5.78 7.65 3.45
CA ALA A 169 -6.69 8.56 2.75
C ALA A 169 -6.03 9.90 2.41
N VAL A 170 -5.30 10.50 3.37
CA VAL A 170 -4.57 11.75 3.15
C VAL A 170 -3.42 11.55 2.17
N PHE A 171 -2.57 10.55 2.39
CA PHE A 171 -1.38 10.32 1.59
C PHE A 171 -1.72 10.00 0.13
N TYR A 172 -2.72 9.16 -0.11
CA TYR A 172 -3.16 8.81 -1.46
C TYR A 172 -3.87 9.97 -2.17
N SER A 173 -4.55 10.86 -1.43
CA SER A 173 -5.19 12.06 -1.99
C SER A 173 -4.20 13.11 -2.51
N GLN A 174 -3.00 13.16 -1.94
CA GLN A 174 -1.93 14.06 -2.37
C GLN A 174 -1.25 13.54 -3.67
N GLY A 175 -1.13 12.22 -3.81
CA GLY A 175 -0.42 11.58 -4.93
C GLY A 175 -1.21 11.47 -6.25
N ASN A 176 -2.52 11.72 -6.24
CA ASN A 176 -3.40 11.52 -7.41
C ASN A 176 -3.55 12.76 -8.31
N GLY A 177 -3.14 13.95 -7.85
CA GLY A 177 -3.32 15.22 -8.57
C GLY A 177 -2.33 15.47 -9.72
N GLY A 178 -1.22 14.72 -9.81
CA GLY A 178 -0.10 15.04 -10.72
C GLY A 178 -0.28 14.63 -12.19
N ASN A 179 -1.22 13.73 -12.52
CA ASN A 179 -1.31 13.16 -13.88
C ASN A 179 -2.22 13.92 -14.86
N ARG A 180 -2.84 15.04 -14.45
CA ARG A 180 -3.80 15.77 -15.32
C ARG A 180 -3.29 17.09 -15.89
N GLU A 181 -2.21 17.67 -15.37
CA GLU A 181 -1.71 18.95 -15.87
C GLU A 181 -0.86 18.84 -17.14
N HIS A 182 -0.29 17.68 -17.45
CA HIS A 182 0.47 17.47 -18.70
C HIS A 182 -0.40 17.20 -19.95
N GLY A 183 -1.72 16.99 -19.78
CA GLY A 183 -2.62 16.75 -20.91
C GLY A 183 -3.27 18.00 -21.51
N LYS A 184 -3.16 19.17 -20.86
CA LYS A 184 -3.84 20.40 -21.30
C LYS A 184 -2.99 21.32 -22.18
N ASN A 185 -1.66 21.18 -22.16
CA ASN A 185 -0.78 22.09 -22.91
C ASN A 185 -0.42 21.58 -24.32
N ALA A 186 -0.95 20.43 -24.76
CA ALA A 186 -0.64 19.84 -26.06
C ALA A 186 -1.77 19.99 -27.10
N GLN A 187 -2.83 20.75 -26.80
CA GLN A 187 -3.91 21.06 -27.75
C GLN A 187 -4.01 22.54 -28.14
N ASP A 188 -3.13 23.39 -27.60
CA ASP A 188 -3.06 24.83 -27.93
C ASP A 188 -1.66 25.21 -28.47
N THR A 189 -1.22 24.55 -29.53
CA THR A 189 -0.14 25.03 -30.44
C THR A 189 -0.32 24.44 -31.83
#